data_AF-U6GRC1-F1
#
_entry.id   AF-U6GRC1-F1
#
_cell.length_a   1.000
_cell.length_b   1.000
_cell.length_c   1.000
_cell.angle_alpha   90.00
_cell.angle_beta   90.00
_cell.angle_gamma   90.00
#
_symmetry.space_group_name_H-M   'P 1'
#
loop_
_entity.id
_entity.type
_entity.pdbx_description
1 polymer ?
#
loop_
_entity_poly.entity_id
_entity_poly.type
_entity_poly.pdbx_seq_one_letter_code
_entity_poly.pdbx_strand_id
1 'polypeptide(L)'
;LKGSRVSIQPSALEVLVRDYAREAGVRSLSKCIEKLFRRAALSIVKKEAEEVVVTEKNLIDFVDQPPWTSTRLFEKTQPGVIMGLAWTATGGAVIFVEAVGRSASEDGRNNSRKGDLRP
;
A
#
# COMPACT_ATOMS: atom_id res chain seq x y z
N LEU A 1 -35.38 -10.24 9.11
CA LEU A 1 -34.04 -10.44 8.51
C LEU A 1 -33.37 -11.56 9.30
N LYS A 2 -33.35 -12.78 8.74
CA LYS A 2 -32.67 -13.94 9.36
C LYS A 2 -31.19 -13.56 9.57
N GLY A 3 -30.62 -13.88 10.72
CA GLY A 3 -29.34 -13.36 11.23
C GLY A 3 -28.20 -13.33 10.21
N SER A 4 -27.26 -12.41 10.41
CA SER A 4 -26.08 -12.23 9.57
C SER A 4 -25.37 -13.57 9.34
N ARG A 5 -25.50 -14.13 8.14
CA ARG A 5 -24.86 -15.40 7.74
C ARG A 5 -23.38 -15.25 7.39
N VAL A 6 -22.87 -14.03 7.47
CA VAL A 6 -21.48 -13.68 7.17
C VAL A 6 -20.97 -12.80 8.31
N SER A 7 -19.86 -13.21 8.92
CA SER A 7 -19.20 -12.48 10.00
C SER A 7 -17.72 -12.30 9.65
N ILE A 8 -17.18 -11.10 9.85
CA ILE A 8 -15.78 -10.78 9.59
C ILE A 8 -15.11 -10.51 10.94
N GLN A 9 -14.05 -11.25 11.24
CA GLN A 9 -13.27 -11.01 12.45
C GLN A 9 -12.52 -9.67 12.36
N PRO A 10 -12.37 -8.94 13.48
CA PRO A 10 -11.59 -7.70 13.50
C PRO A 10 -10.16 -7.86 12.97
N SER A 11 -9.50 -8.98 13.28
CA SER A 11 -8.15 -9.30 12.77
C SER A 11 -8.11 -9.40 11.24
N ALA A 12 -9.14 -10.00 10.63
CA ALA A 12 -9.25 -10.07 9.17
C ALA A 12 -9.48 -8.69 8.55
N LEU A 13 -10.23 -7.81 9.24
CA LEU A 13 -10.45 -6.43 8.80
C LEU A 13 -9.14 -5.61 8.85
N GLU A 14 -8.32 -5.79 9.90
CA GLU A 14 -7.01 -5.14 9.99
C GLU A 14 -6.10 -5.54 8.83
N VAL A 15 -6.08 -6.82 8.47
CA VAL A 15 -5.32 -7.33 7.31
C VAL A 15 -5.87 -6.76 6.00
N LEU A 16 -7.19 -6.68 5.84
CA LEU A 16 -7.81 -6.04 4.67
C LEU A 16 -7.37 -4.58 4.51
N VAL A 17 -7.36 -3.82 5.60
CA VAL A 17 -6.93 -2.41 5.57
C VAL A 17 -5.45 -2.32 5.22
N ARG A 18 -4.60 -3.10 5.90
CA ARG A 18 -3.14 -3.00 5.76
C ARG A 18 -2.63 -3.46 4.39
N ASP A 19 -3.12 -4.59 3.91
CA ASP A 19 -2.50 -5.32 2.80
C ASP A 19 -3.26 -5.13 1.47
N TYR A 20 -4.52 -4.69 1.52
CA TYR A 20 -5.38 -4.52 0.33
C TYR A 20 -5.83 -3.06 0.07
N ALA A 21 -5.70 -2.14 1.02
CA ALA A 21 -6.15 -0.75 0.87
C ALA A 21 -5.02 0.27 1.13
N ARG A 22 -4.29 0.64 0.07
CA ARG A 22 -3.22 1.67 0.13
C ARG A 22 -3.67 2.97 -0.52
N GLU A 23 -4.71 3.57 0.03
CA GLU A 23 -5.24 4.86 -0.40
C GLU A 23 -5.67 5.68 0.82
N ALA A 24 -5.76 7.00 0.68
CA ALA A 24 -6.25 7.88 1.75
C ALA A 24 -7.77 7.73 2.00
N GLY A 25 -8.49 7.13 1.06
CA GLY A 25 -9.93 6.84 1.15
C GLY A 25 -10.25 5.39 1.54
N VAL A 26 -11.48 4.97 1.27
CA VAL A 26 -11.98 3.62 1.57
C VAL A 26 -12.56 2.89 0.36
N ARG A 27 -12.38 3.43 -0.84
CA ARG A 27 -12.86 2.85 -2.11
C ARG A 27 -12.25 1.47 -2.35
N SER A 28 -10.95 1.31 -2.16
CA SER A 28 -10.27 0.02 -2.33
C SER A 28 -10.75 -0.99 -1.28
N LEU A 29 -10.87 -0.57 -0.02
CA LEU A 29 -11.44 -1.40 1.05
C LEU A 29 -12.88 -1.84 0.75
N SER A 30 -13.73 -0.91 0.31
CA SER A 30 -15.12 -1.18 -0.06
C SER A 30 -15.22 -2.22 -1.18
N LYS A 31 -14.39 -2.12 -2.22
CA LYS A 31 -14.34 -3.11 -3.30
C LYS A 31 -13.95 -4.50 -2.80
N CYS A 32 -12.98 -4.59 -1.88
CA CYS A 32 -12.58 -5.87 -1.29
C CYS A 32 -13.72 -6.47 -0.44
N ILE A 33 -14.41 -5.66 0.35
CA ILE A 33 -15.57 -6.09 1.14
C ILE A 33 -16.69 -6.59 0.21
N GLU A 34 -17.04 -5.86 -0.85
CA GLU A 34 -18.04 -6.30 -1.83
C GLU A 34 -17.68 -7.63 -2.51
N LYS A 35 -16.40 -7.84 -2.82
CA LYS A 35 -15.90 -9.09 -3.42
C LYS A 35 -16.04 -10.25 -2.43
N LEU A 36 -15.67 -10.02 -1.16
CA LEU A 36 -15.82 -10.99 -0.07
C LEU A 36 -17.28 -11.39 0.10
N PHE A 37 -18.20 -10.43 0.20
CA PHE A 37 -19.63 -10.72 0.34
C PHE A 37 -20.20 -11.46 -0.89
N ARG A 38 -19.75 -11.11 -2.10
CA ARG A 38 -20.15 -11.84 -3.33
C ARG A 38 -19.70 -13.30 -3.30
N ARG A 39 -18.47 -13.58 -2.88
CA ARG A 39 -17.96 -14.96 -2.74
C ARG A 39 -18.65 -15.72 -1.61
N ALA A 40 -18.82 -15.09 -0.44
CA ALA A 40 -19.52 -15.69 0.68
C ALA A 40 -20.98 -16.05 0.34
N ALA A 41 -21.69 -15.15 -0.35
CA ALA A 41 -23.05 -15.42 -0.83
C ALA A 41 -23.09 -16.58 -1.82
N LEU A 42 -22.11 -16.68 -2.73
CA LEU A 42 -22.02 -17.78 -3.69
C LEU A 42 -21.86 -19.13 -2.98
N SER A 43 -20.99 -19.23 -1.98
CA SER A 43 -20.80 -20.48 -1.20
C SER A 43 -22.04 -20.88 -0.42
N ILE A 44 -22.79 -19.90 0.12
CA ILE A 44 -24.07 -20.17 0.80
C ILE A 44 -25.11 -20.71 -0.19
N VAL A 45 -25.24 -20.11 -1.38
CA VAL A 45 -26.20 -20.56 -2.40
C VAL A 45 -25.85 -21.95 -2.92
N LYS A 46 -24.56 -22.26 -3.05
CA LYS A 46 -24.08 -23.60 -3.42
C LYS A 46 -24.24 -24.65 -2.31
N LYS A 47 -24.71 -24.25 -1.12
CA LYS A 47 -24.81 -25.09 0.09
C LYS A 47 -23.46 -25.67 0.54
N GLU A 48 -22.36 -24.99 0.23
CA GLU A 48 -21.02 -25.36 0.70
C GLU A 48 -20.83 -24.96 2.18
N ALA A 49 -21.54 -23.93 2.64
CA ALA A 49 -21.54 -23.47 4.02
C ALA A 49 -22.89 -22.82 4.38
N GLU A 50 -23.39 -23.03 5.61
CA GLU A 50 -24.60 -22.36 6.11
C GLU A 50 -24.31 -20.96 6.68
N GLU A 51 -23.10 -20.77 7.19
CA GLU A 51 -22.55 -19.53 7.75
C GLU A 51 -21.08 -19.39 7.35
N VAL A 52 -20.66 -18.16 7.03
CA VAL A 52 -19.28 -17.85 6.62
C VAL A 52 -18.64 -16.94 7.64
N VAL A 53 -17.61 -17.45 8.33
CA VAL A 53 -16.78 -16.66 9.23
C VAL A 53 -15.44 -16.36 8.54
N VAL A 54 -15.17 -15.09 8.29
CA VAL A 54 -13.92 -14.63 7.69
C VAL A 54 -12.90 -14.34 8.78
N THR A 55 -11.77 -15.02 8.69
CA THR A 55 -10.61 -14.93 9.57
C THR A 55 -9.41 -14.50 8.73
N GLU A 56 -8.30 -14.10 9.37
CA GLU A 56 -7.07 -13.74 8.65
C GLU A 56 -6.56 -14.86 7.73
N LYS A 57 -6.71 -16.13 8.15
CA LYS A 57 -6.17 -17.30 7.43
C LYS A 57 -6.94 -17.64 6.16
N ASN A 58 -8.27 -17.46 6.17
CA ASN A 58 -9.13 -17.79 5.03
C ASN A 58 -9.45 -16.55 4.17
N LEU A 59 -8.95 -15.37 4.54
CA LEU A 59 -9.20 -14.13 3.81
C LEU A 59 -8.76 -14.23 2.33
N ILE A 60 -7.65 -14.92 2.09
CA ILE A 60 -7.09 -15.14 0.75
C ILE A 60 -8.08 -15.87 -0.17
N ASP A 61 -8.89 -16.78 0.37
CA ASP A 61 -9.89 -17.53 -0.40
C ASP A 61 -11.03 -16.61 -0.89
N PHE A 62 -11.25 -15.46 -0.25
CA PHE A 62 -12.31 -14.51 -0.59
C PHE A 62 -11.82 -13.33 -1.43
N VAL A 63 -10.67 -12.74 -1.10
CA VAL A 63 -10.18 -11.52 -1.77
C VAL A 63 -8.96 -11.74 -2.67
N ASP A 64 -8.47 -12.98 -2.75
CA ASP A 64 -7.22 -13.40 -3.42
C ASP A 64 -5.96 -12.91 -2.68
N GLN A 65 -4.77 -13.15 -3.26
CA GLN A 65 -3.50 -12.78 -2.63
C GLN A 65 -3.38 -11.26 -2.43
N PRO A 66 -2.76 -10.81 -1.32
CA PRO A 66 -2.59 -9.40 -1.04
C PRO A 66 -1.67 -8.76 -2.10
N PRO A 67 -2.08 -7.65 -2.72
CA PRO A 67 -1.26 -6.93 -3.72
C PRO A 67 -0.01 -6.30 -3.12
N TRP A 68 0.00 -6.00 -1.81
CA TRP A 68 1.14 -5.42 -1.11
C TRP A 68 1.43 -6.18 0.18
N THR A 69 2.69 -6.55 0.40
CA THR A 69 3.12 -7.23 1.63
C THR A 69 4.01 -6.35 2.51
N SER A 70 4.69 -5.35 1.94
CA SER A 70 5.59 -4.45 2.67
C SER A 70 5.23 -2.99 2.48
N THR A 71 5.26 -2.25 3.60
CA THR A 71 5.10 -0.79 3.56
C THR A 71 6.41 -0.06 3.24
N ARG A 72 7.53 -0.65 3.63
CA ARG A 72 8.86 -0.05 3.58
C ARG A 72 9.63 -0.58 2.37
N LEU A 73 10.21 0.34 1.59
CA LEU A 73 10.99 0.02 0.40
C LEU A 73 12.39 -0.54 0.75
N PHE A 74 13.02 -0.02 1.82
CA PHE A 74 14.34 -0.45 2.28
C PHE A 74 14.31 -0.77 3.77
N GLU A 75 14.78 -1.96 4.19
CA GLU A 75 14.90 -2.29 5.61
C GLU A 75 15.80 -1.29 6.36
N LYS A 76 16.93 -0.92 5.75
CA LYS A 76 17.84 0.12 6.21
C LYS A 76 18.07 1.14 5.10
N THR A 77 17.89 2.43 5.42
CA THR A 77 18.10 3.53 4.48
C THR A 77 19.55 3.55 4.01
N GLN A 78 19.75 3.54 2.68
CA GLN A 78 21.08 3.61 2.07
C GLN A 78 21.60 5.06 2.09
N PRO A 79 22.93 5.29 2.17
CA PRO A 79 23.50 6.62 2.00
C PRO A 79 23.05 7.26 0.67
N GLY A 80 22.68 8.53 0.71
CA GLY A 80 22.15 9.24 -0.46
C GLY A 80 20.65 9.05 -0.68
N VAL A 81 19.94 8.26 0.14
CA VAL A 81 18.47 8.11 0.08
C VAL A 81 17.85 8.67 1.36
N ILE A 82 16.77 9.44 1.22
CA ILE A 82 15.94 9.88 2.35
C ILE A 82 14.46 9.59 2.10
N MET A 83 13.68 9.47 3.18
CA MET A 83 12.23 9.34 3.12
C MET A 83 11.59 10.72 3.32
N GLY A 84 10.81 11.17 2.35
CA GLY A 84 10.07 12.43 2.37
C GLY A 84 8.55 12.21 2.34
N LEU A 85 7.80 13.25 2.69
CA LEU A 85 6.35 13.29 2.53
C LEU A 85 6.01 14.27 1.41
N ALA A 86 5.19 13.84 0.46
CA ALA A 86 4.73 14.64 -0.66
C ALA A 86 3.20 14.76 -0.63
N TRP A 87 2.69 15.95 -0.97
CA TRP A 87 1.29 16.13 -1.30
C TRP A 87 1.07 15.83 -2.77
N THR A 88 0.10 14.97 -3.08
CA THR A 88 -0.26 14.58 -4.45
C THR A 88 -1.75 14.78 -4.67
N ALA A 89 -2.22 14.67 -5.92
CA ALA A 89 -3.64 14.79 -6.25
C ALA A 89 -4.54 13.77 -5.54
N THR A 90 -3.98 12.63 -5.11
CA THR A 90 -4.70 11.56 -4.41
C THR A 90 -4.52 11.61 -2.88
N GLY A 91 -3.83 12.63 -2.35
CA GLY A 91 -3.54 12.81 -0.93
C GLY A 91 -2.05 12.81 -0.60
N GLY A 92 -1.74 12.63 0.67
CA GLY A 92 -0.36 12.51 1.17
C GLY A 92 0.27 11.17 0.80
N ALA A 93 1.51 11.20 0.33
CA ALA A 93 2.29 10.02 -0.02
C ALA A 93 3.70 10.09 0.58
N VAL A 94 4.23 8.92 0.96
CA VAL A 94 5.65 8.77 1.31
C VAL A 94 6.44 8.55 0.02
N ILE A 95 7.50 9.33 -0.17
CA ILE A 95 8.40 9.19 -1.32
C ILE A 95 9.84 8.97 -0.85
N PHE A 96 10.64 8.31 -1.69
CA PHE A 96 12.08 8.17 -1.47
C PHE A 96 12.81 9.10 -2.44
N VAL A 97 13.65 9.98 -1.89
CA VAL A 97 14.47 10.90 -2.68
C VAL A 97 15.89 10.36 -2.68
N GLU A 98 16.46 10.15 -3.86
CA GLU A 98 17.84 9.72 -4.04
C GLU A 98 18.72 10.87 -4.56
N ALA A 99 19.95 10.92 -4.07
CA ALA A 99 20.97 11.88 -4.46
C ALA A 99 22.29 11.15 -4.70
N VAL A 100 22.88 11.38 -5.88
CA VAL A 100 24.18 10.84 -6.26
C VAL A 100 25.17 11.99 -6.41
N GLY A 101 26.25 11.96 -5.64
CA GLY A 101 27.36 12.89 -5.81
C GLY A 101 28.11 12.60 -7.10
N ARG A 102 28.19 13.57 -8.02
CA ARG A 102 29.08 13.49 -9.19
C ARG A 102 30.37 14.20 -8.86
N SER A 103 31.51 13.56 -9.09
CA SER A 103 32.78 14.28 -9.20
C SER A 103 32.70 15.18 -10.42
N ALA A 104 33.16 16.43 -10.28
CA ALA A 104 33.43 17.24 -11.46
C ALA A 104 34.49 16.51 -12.28
N SER A 105 34.21 16.22 -13.55
CA SER A 105 35.26 15.83 -14.48
C SER A 105 36.29 16.95 -14.50
N GLU A 106 37.58 16.61 -14.40
CA GLU A 106 38.70 17.55 -14.55
C GLU A 106 38.82 18.15 -15.96
N ASP A 107 37.75 18.16 -16.75
CA ASP A 107 37.71 18.61 -18.15
C ASP A 107 37.15 20.03 -18.27
N GLY A 108 37.52 20.87 -17.31
CA GLY A 108 37.08 22.25 -17.20
C GLY A 108 38.10 23.16 -16.51
N ARG A 109 39.40 22.78 -16.53
CA ARG A 109 40.45 23.77 -16.27
C ARG A 109 40.51 24.71 -17.48
N ASN A 110 39.77 25.81 -17.36
CA ASN A 110 40.11 27.17 -17.79
C ASN A 110 38.91 27.88 -18.43
N ASN A 111 37.97 28.38 -17.61
CA ASN A 111 37.48 29.72 -17.85
C ASN A 111 36.91 30.37 -16.59
N SER A 112 37.70 31.30 -16.08
CA SER A 112 37.43 32.20 -14.98
C SER A 112 36.13 32.99 -15.19
N ARG A 113 35.01 32.56 -14.59
CA ARG A 113 33.92 33.46 -14.19
C ARG A 113 33.37 33.03 -12.84
N LYS A 114 33.88 33.71 -11.81
CA LYS A 114 33.41 33.69 -10.43
C LYS A 114 31.99 34.29 -10.41
N GLY A 115 30.99 33.45 -10.61
CA GLY A 115 29.59 33.77 -10.33
C GLY A 115 29.36 33.60 -8.84
N ASP A 116 29.43 34.70 -8.12
CA ASP A 116 29.13 34.79 -6.69
C ASP A 116 27.67 34.38 -6.47
N LEU A 117 27.46 33.29 -5.74
CA LEU A 117 26.18 32.97 -5.11
C LEU A 117 26.45 32.77 -3.62
N ARG A 118 26.35 33.88 -2.89
CA ARG A 118 26.15 33.89 -1.44
C ARG A 118 24.65 34.07 -1.16
N PRO A 119 24.17 33.56 -0.02
CA PRO A 119 22.76 33.28 0.25
C PRO A 119 21.83 34.49 0.19
#